data_AF-A0AAD7S6A2-F1
#
_entry.id   AF-A0AAD7S6A2-F1
#
_cell.length_a   1.000
_cell.length_b   1.000
_cell.length_c   1.000
_cell.angle_alpha   90.00
_cell.angle_beta   90.00
_cell.angle_gamma   90.00
#
_symmetry.space_group_name_H-M   'P 1'
#
loop_
_entity.id
_entity.type
_entity.pdbx_description
1 polymer ?
#
loop_
_entity_poly.entity_id
_entity_poly.type
_entity_poly.pdbx_seq_one_letter_code
_entity_poly.pdbx_strand_id
1 'polypeptide(L)' 'MPKIKPETKVLIIKNLKSKSPAEVADIFNVSKRQVEKIRKHYQETGVVHDRPRCKFLLPYAPDAEEIRVLYSVPLL' A
#
# COMPACT_ATOMS: atom_id res chain seq x y z
N MET A 1 -9.79 0.65 -14.60
CA MET A 1 -9.02 -0.32 -13.80
C MET A 1 -9.65 -0.43 -12.43
N PRO A 2 -10.02 -1.64 -11.97
CA PRO A 2 -10.53 -1.82 -10.62
C PRO A 2 -9.49 -1.34 -9.60
N LYS A 3 -9.93 -0.52 -8.64
CA LYS A 3 -9.06 -0.03 -7.57
C LYS A 3 -8.86 -1.17 -6.58
N ILE A 4 -7.63 -1.64 -6.47
CA ILE A 4 -7.23 -2.64 -5.45
C ILE A 4 -7.46 -2.01 -4.08
N LYS A 5 -8.21 -2.71 -3.22
CA LYS A 5 -8.49 -2.25 -1.85
C LYS A 5 -7.17 -2.10 -1.07
N PRO A 6 -7.09 -1.12 -0.16
CA PRO A 6 -5.88 -0.87 0.64
C PRO A 6 -5.43 -2.12 1.41
N GLU A 7 -6.36 -2.87 2.00
CA GLU A 7 -6.10 -4.13 2.70
C GLU A 7 -5.44 -5.18 1.79
N THR A 8 -5.94 -5.32 0.55
CA THR A 8 -5.39 -6.24 -0.44
C THR A 8 -3.95 -5.87 -0.82
N LYS A 9 -3.61 -4.57 -0.90
CA LYS A 9 -2.22 -4.14 -1.15
C LYS A 9 -1.26 -4.61 -0.05
N VAL A 10 -1.70 -4.59 1.21
CA VAL A 10 -0.90 -5.10 2.35
C VAL A 10 -0.64 -6.59 2.21
N LEU A 11 -1.67 -7.36 1.83
CA LEU A 11 -1.53 -8.80 1.62
C LEU A 11 -0.62 -9.11 0.41
N ILE A 12 -0.69 -8.33 -0.66
CA ILE A 12 0.21 -8.43 -1.82
C ILE A 12 1.67 -8.24 -1.37
N ILE A 13 1.97 -7.19 -0.61
CA ILE A 13 3.33 -6.91 -0.12
C ILE A 13 3.84 -8.02 0.80
N LYS A 14 2.98 -8.51 1.71
CA LYS A 14 3.32 -9.62 2.60
C LYS A 14 3.68 -10.89 1.83
N ASN A 15 2.90 -11.24 0.80
CA ASN A 15 3.15 -12.43 -0.02
C ASN A 15 4.39 -12.27 -0.93
N LEU A 16 4.69 -11.06 -1.39
CA LEU A 16 5.89 -10.78 -2.18
C LEU A 16 7.22 -11.00 -1.43
N LYS A 17 7.19 -11.21 -0.11
CA LYS A 17 8.37 -11.59 0.67
C LYS A 17 8.82 -13.04 0.41
N SER A 18 7.89 -13.92 0.04
CA SER A 18 8.13 -15.36 -0.10
C SER A 18 7.72 -15.92 -1.46
N LYS A 19 6.91 -15.21 -2.24
CA LYS A 19 6.37 -15.66 -3.53
C LYS A 19 6.77 -14.75 -4.68
N SER A 20 6.77 -15.31 -5.88
CA SER A 20 7.06 -14.56 -7.10
C SER A 20 5.92 -13.57 -7.45
N PRO A 21 6.21 -12.46 -8.17
CA PRO A 21 5.16 -11.51 -8.57
C PRO A 21 4.08 -12.12 -9.46
N ALA A 22 4.39 -13.20 -10.18
CA ALA A 22 3.44 -13.93 -11.01
C ALA A 22 2.45 -14.73 -10.13
N GLU A 23 2.96 -15.50 -9.17
CA GLU A 23 2.10 -16.24 -8.22
C GLU A 23 1.21 -15.30 -7.41
N VAL A 24 1.73 -14.15 -6.98
CA VAL A 24 0.94 -13.15 -6.25
C VAL A 24 -0.13 -12.53 -7.15
N ALA A 25 0.16 -12.32 -8.43
CA ALA A 25 -0.82 -11.84 -9.41
C ALA A 25 -2.01 -12.81 -9.53
N ASP A 26 -1.71 -14.11 -9.62
CA ASP A 26 -2.71 -15.17 -9.73
C ASP A 26 -3.56 -15.29 -8.45
N ILE A 27 -2.93 -15.26 -7.27
CA ILE A 27 -3.63 -15.36 -5.97
C ILE A 27 -4.64 -14.23 -5.78
N PHE A 28 -4.25 -13.00 -6.10
CA PHE A 28 -5.10 -11.82 -5.88
C PHE A 28 -5.94 -11.44 -7.10
N ASN A 29 -5.89 -12.25 -8.17
CA ASN A 29 -6.56 -11.99 -9.44
C ASN A 29 -6.33 -10.56 -9.96
N VAL A 30 -5.07 -10.12 -9.93
CA VAL A 30 -4.62 -8.81 -10.40
C VAL A 30 -3.54 -8.97 -11.45
N SER A 31 -3.30 -7.95 -12.26
CA SER A 31 -2.20 -8.03 -13.24
C SER A 31 -0.83 -8.01 -12.55
N LYS A 32 0.14 -8.77 -13.07
CA LYS A 32 1.55 -8.72 -12.64
C LYS A 32 2.10 -7.30 -12.63
N ARG A 33 1.73 -6.48 -13.62
CA ARG A 33 2.10 -5.06 -13.70
C ARG A 33 1.61 -4.25 -12.49
N GLN A 34 0.41 -4.54 -11.97
CA GLN A 34 -0.09 -3.90 -10.75
C GLN A 34 0.68 -4.34 -9.50
N VAL A 35 1.01 -5.63 -9.40
CA VAL A 35 1.83 -6.18 -8.31
C VAL A 35 3.21 -5.50 -8.27
N GLU A 36 3.87 -5.39 -9.43
CA GLU A 36 5.17 -4.73 -9.55
C GLU A 36 5.08 -3.23 -9.22
N LYS A 37 4.01 -2.55 -9.63
CA LYS A 37 3.79 -1.15 -9.28
C LYS A 37 3.64 -0.95 -7.77
N ILE A 38 2.90 -1.83 -7.09
CA ILE A 38 2.73 -1.81 -5.63
C ILE A 38 4.07 -2.06 -4.94
N ARG A 39 4.83 -3.06 -5.42
CA ARG A 39 6.17 -3.36 -4.90
C ARG A 39 7.12 -2.17 -5.03
N LYS A 40 7.17 -1.57 -6.22
CA LYS A 40 8.04 -0.43 -6.51
C LYS A 40 7.69 0.76 -5.61
N HIS A 41 6.40 1.08 -5.51
CA HIS A 41 5.94 2.17 -4.64
C HIS A 41 6.33 1.96 -3.16
N TYR A 42 6.20 0.72 -2.66
CA TYR A 42 6.60 0.38 -1.31
C TYR A 42 8.11 0.43 -1.10
N GLN A 43 8.91 0.00 -2.08
CA GLN A 43 10.38 0.13 -2.00
C GLN A 43 10.83 1.60 -1.99
N GLU A 44 10.15 2.48 -2.73
CA GLU A 44 10.47 3.90 -2.79
C GLU A 44 10.01 4.69 -1.56
N THR A 45 8.86 4.34 -0.97
CA THR A 45 8.22 5.16 0.06
C THR A 45 8.14 4.50 1.43
N GLY A 46 8.30 3.17 1.52
CA GLY A 46 8.01 2.38 2.71
C GLY A 46 6.51 2.29 3.06
N VAL A 47 5.63 2.89 2.24
CA VAL A 47 4.18 2.98 2.51
C VAL A 47 3.41 2.09 1.52
N VAL A 48 2.41 1.36 2.02
CA VAL A 48 1.59 0.44 1.22
C VAL A 48 0.31 1.11 0.69
N HIS A 49 -0.23 2.04 1.47
CA HIS A 49 -1.44 2.77 1.11
C HIS A 49 -1.08 3.97 0.25
N ASP A 50 -1.91 4.24 -0.77
CA ASP A 50 -1.80 5.52 -1.45
C ASP A 50 -2.10 6.59 -0.38
N ARG A 51 -1.15 7.49 -0.10
CA ARG A 51 -1.48 8.66 0.71
C ARG A 51 -2.71 9.30 0.09
N PRO A 52 -3.73 9.70 0.88
CA PRO A 52 -4.75 10.55 0.33
C PRO A 52 -4.03 11.70 -0.36
N ARG A 53 -4.33 11.93 -1.65
CA ARG A 53 -3.92 13.17 -2.31
C ARG A 53 -4.70 14.26 -1.61
N CYS A 54 -4.26 14.67 -0.43
CA CYS A 54 -4.76 15.85 0.25
C CYS A 54 -4.42 17.01 -0.68
N LYS A 55 -5.42 17.41 -1.49
CA LYS A 55 -5.44 18.68 -2.21
C LYS A 55 -5.76 19.84 -1.25
N PHE A 56 -5.67 19.64 0.06
CA PHE A 56 -5.79 20.69 1.05
C PHE A 56 -4.39 21.08 1.51
N LEU A 57 -3.97 22.23 0.98
CA LEU A 57 -2.97 23.10 1.56
C LEU A 57 -3.28 23.30 3.05
N LEU A 58 -2.49 22.69 3.94
CA LEU A 58 -2.38 23.14 5.32
C LEU A 58 -0.88 23.17 5.66
N PRO A 59 -0.39 24.21 6.36
CA PRO A 59 1.03 24.39 6.70
C PRO A 59 1.52 23.42 7.78
N TYR A 60 0.72 22.41 8.14
CA TYR A 60 1.03 21.47 9.20
C TYR A 60 1.50 20.16 8.57
N ALA A 61 2.79 19.89 8.72
CA ALA A 61 3.38 18.60 8.43
C ALA A 61 3.29 17.75 9.71
N PRO A 62 2.26 16.90 9.87
CA PRO A 62 2.16 16.03 11.03
C PRO A 62 3.41 15.15 11.09
N ASP A 63 4.03 15.09 12.27
CA ASP A 63 5.17 14.23 12.51
C ASP A 63 4.79 12.74 12.46
N ALA A 64 5.80 11.88 12.38
CA ALA A 64 5.62 10.45 12.12
C ALA A 64 4.79 9.73 13.19
N GLU A 65 4.71 10.29 14.41
CA GLU A 65 3.86 9.82 15.50
C GLU A 65 2.38 10.12 15.24
N GLU A 66 2.06 11.35 14.81
CA GLU A 66 0.68 11.74 14.47
C GLU A 66 0.12 10.93 13.30
N ILE A 67 0.96 10.62 12.29
CA ILE A 67 0.59 9.73 11.17
C ILE A 67 0.33 8.31 11.67
N ARG A 68 1.12 7.82 12.65
CA ARG A 68 0.87 6.51 13.26
C ARG A 68 -0.47 6.50 13.99
N VAL A 69 -0.81 7.52 14.77
CA VAL A 69 -2.09 7.56 15.50
C VAL A 69 -3.29 7.63 14.55
N LEU A 70 -3.22 8.47 13.50
CA LEU A 70 -4.32 8.68 12.57
C LEU A 70 -4.62 7.48 11.66
N TYR A 71 -3.62 6.65 11.35
CA TYR A 71 -3.74 5.54 10.39
C TYR A 71 -3.48 4.15 11.00
N SER A 72 -3.24 4.06 12.31
CA SER A 72 -3.26 2.77 13.00
C SER A 72 -4.70 2.40 13.31
N VAL A 73 -5.36 1.74 12.36
CA VAL A 73 -6.54 0.94 12.68
C VAL A 73 -6.06 -0.22 13.56
N PRO A 74 -6.56 -0.39 14.80
CA PRO A 74 -6.26 -1.58 15.57
C PRO A 74 -6.92 -2.77 14.85
N LEU A 75 -6.09 -3.72 14.40
CA LEU A 75 -6.54 -5.04 13.99
C LEU A 75 -7.01 -5.78 15.25
N LEU A 76 -8.31 -5.66 15.56
CA LEU A 76 -9.04 -6.65 16.35
C LEU A 76 -9.62 -7.71 15.40
#